data_AF-A0A0P9P6Y6-F1
#
_entry.id   AF-A0A0P9P6Y6-F1
#
_cell.length_a   1.000
_cell.length_b   1.000
_cell.length_c   1.000
_cell.angle_alpha   90.00
_cell.angle_beta   90.00
_cell.angle_gamma   90.00
#
_symmetry.space_group_name_H-M   'P 1'
#
loop_
_entity.id
_entity.type
_entity.pdbx_description
1 polymer ?
#
loop_
_entity_poly.entity_id
_entity_poly.type
_entity_poly.pdbx_seq_one_letter_code
_entity_poly.pdbx_strand_id
1 'polypeptide(L)'
;RGTIENSVTALGTLQPRSYVDVGSQASGQIMKIHAQVGDQVKEGDLLVEIDPSTQKAKLDAARYAIDNLKAQLQEQRALHELAEQKQQRQKSLAAGGATRAEDVQAAQSEFRATQARVDMFKAQILEAQAALRSDEAALGYTRIFAPMSGTVVALDAREGQTLNAQQQTPLILRIARLSPMTVWAEVSEADIGHVKPGMTVYFTTLS
;
A
#
# COMPACT_ATOMS: atom_id res chain seq x y z
N ARG A 1 5.54 -65.45 17.66
CA ARG A 1 6.21 -64.18 17.31
C ARG A 1 5.12 -63.11 17.28
N GLY A 2 5.14 -62.17 18.21
CA GLY A 2 4.20 -61.06 18.26
C GLY A 2 4.95 -59.75 18.10
N THR A 3 4.38 -58.79 17.38
CA THR A 3 4.91 -57.43 17.27
C THR A 3 4.62 -56.71 18.58
N ILE A 4 5.65 -56.16 19.23
CA ILE A 4 5.50 -55.29 20.40
C ILE A 4 5.71 -53.87 19.90
N GLU A 5 4.75 -53.00 20.15
CA GLU A 5 4.82 -51.58 19.83
C GLU A 5 4.92 -50.79 21.14
N ASN A 6 5.86 -49.84 21.22
CA ASN A 6 5.99 -48.92 22.34
C ASN A 6 5.44 -47.57 21.91
N SER A 7 4.37 -47.11 22.56
CA SER A 7 3.69 -45.87 22.22
C SER A 7 3.97 -44.78 23.25
N VAL A 8 4.29 -43.57 22.79
CA VAL A 8 4.35 -42.37 23.62
C VAL A 8 3.04 -41.62 23.46
N THR A 9 2.37 -41.33 24.57
CA THR A 9 1.12 -40.56 24.57
C THR A 9 1.43 -39.08 24.84
N ALA A 10 0.88 -38.20 24.01
CA ALA A 10 1.01 -36.75 24.17
C ALA A 10 -0.33 -36.07 23.96
N LEU A 11 -0.60 -35.02 24.74
CA LEU A 11 -1.72 -34.13 24.50
C LEU A 11 -1.31 -33.12 23.43
N GLY A 12 -2.24 -32.76 22.56
CA GLY A 12 -1.93 -31.81 21.50
C GLY A 12 -3.10 -30.95 21.09
N THR A 13 -2.79 -29.83 20.45
CA THR A 13 -3.76 -28.92 19.87
C THR A 13 -3.72 -29.01 18.35
N LEU A 14 -4.90 -29.03 17.72
CA LEU A 14 -5.02 -28.98 16.27
C LEU A 14 -5.02 -27.52 15.83
N GLN A 15 -4.05 -27.13 15.00
CA GLN A 15 -3.90 -25.78 14.51
C GLN A 15 -3.92 -25.73 12.97
N PRO A 16 -4.45 -24.67 12.36
CA PRO A 16 -4.32 -24.45 10.92
C PRO A 16 -2.84 -24.37 10.54
N ARG A 17 -2.46 -24.95 9.40
CA ARG A 17 -1.06 -24.89 8.94
C ARG A 17 -0.59 -23.46 8.65
N SER A 18 -1.50 -22.59 8.24
CA SER A 18 -1.23 -21.17 7.97
C SER A 18 -2.47 -20.35 8.28
N TYR A 19 -2.29 -19.26 9.01
CA TYR A 19 -3.31 -18.24 9.22
C TYR A 19 -2.68 -16.85 9.09
N VAL A 20 -3.52 -15.85 8.84
CA VAL A 20 -3.13 -14.45 8.77
C VAL A 20 -4.18 -13.59 9.46
N ASP A 21 -3.67 -12.65 10.24
CA ASP A 21 -4.43 -11.61 10.90
C ASP A 21 -4.57 -10.42 9.95
N VAL A 22 -5.81 -10.13 9.57
CA VAL A 22 -6.14 -9.02 8.69
C VAL A 22 -6.57 -7.85 9.55
N GLY A 23 -5.76 -6.79 9.53
CA GLY A 23 -6.03 -5.53 10.21
C GLY A 23 -6.19 -4.35 9.25
N SER A 24 -6.46 -3.16 9.79
CA SER A 24 -6.55 -1.92 9.01
C SER A 24 -5.34 -1.01 9.21
N GLN A 25 -4.86 -0.45 8.09
CA GLN A 25 -3.91 0.67 8.09
C GLN A 25 -4.61 2.03 8.01
N ALA A 26 -5.88 2.06 7.62
CA ALA A 26 -6.69 3.27 7.52
C ALA A 26 -7.55 3.47 8.78
N SER A 27 -7.59 4.70 9.28
CA SER A 27 -8.56 5.12 10.30
C SER A 27 -9.87 5.55 9.62
N GLY A 28 -10.99 5.23 10.26
CA GLY A 28 -12.34 5.55 9.76
C GLY A 28 -13.39 4.63 10.34
N GLN A 29 -14.67 4.91 10.04
CA GLN A 29 -15.78 4.05 10.42
C GLN A 29 -15.92 2.89 9.44
N ILE A 30 -16.10 1.67 9.94
CA ILE A 30 -16.45 0.51 9.11
C ILE A 30 -17.85 0.73 8.56
N MET A 31 -17.96 0.84 7.24
CA MET A 31 -19.24 0.98 6.55
C MET A 31 -19.91 -0.37 6.35
N LYS A 32 -19.14 -1.37 5.93
CA LYS A 32 -19.67 -2.68 5.57
C LYS A 32 -18.64 -3.79 5.73
N ILE A 33 -19.08 -4.96 6.18
CA ILE A 33 -18.31 -6.19 6.25
C ILE A 33 -18.99 -7.21 5.34
N HIS A 34 -18.24 -7.69 4.34
CA HIS A 34 -18.74 -8.63 3.32
C HIS A 34 -18.50 -10.10 3.66
N ALA A 35 -17.76 -10.38 4.72
CA ALA A 35 -17.37 -11.72 5.12
C ALA A 35 -17.93 -12.09 6.50
N GLN A 36 -18.33 -13.35 6.66
CA GLN A 36 -18.81 -13.91 7.92
C GLN A 36 -17.89 -15.04 8.39
N VAL A 37 -17.92 -15.33 9.69
CA VAL A 37 -17.18 -16.48 10.24
C VAL A 37 -17.70 -17.78 9.61
N GLY A 38 -16.79 -18.57 9.07
CA GLY A 38 -17.09 -19.80 8.31
C GLY A 38 -17.05 -19.63 6.79
N ASP A 39 -17.06 -18.40 6.27
CA ASP A 39 -17.02 -18.17 4.83
C ASP A 39 -15.67 -18.54 4.23
N GLN A 40 -15.70 -19.12 3.03
CA GLN A 40 -14.51 -19.33 2.21
C GLN A 40 -14.27 -18.08 1.35
N VAL A 41 -13.06 -17.54 1.46
CA VAL A 41 -12.62 -16.37 0.69
C VAL A 41 -11.41 -16.74 -0.15
N LYS A 42 -11.29 -16.09 -1.31
CA LYS A 42 -10.14 -16.16 -2.19
C LYS A 42 -9.26 -14.95 -1.97
N GLU A 43 -7.97 -15.11 -2.26
CA GLU A 43 -7.03 -13.99 -2.30
C GLU A 43 -7.54 -12.89 -3.23
N GLY A 44 -7.55 -11.65 -2.73
CA GLY A 44 -8.08 -10.49 -3.45
C GLY A 44 -9.58 -10.22 -3.26
N ASP A 45 -10.33 -11.08 -2.56
CA ASP A 45 -11.74 -10.81 -2.26
C ASP A 45 -11.87 -9.59 -1.33
N LEU A 46 -12.85 -8.73 -1.61
CA LEU A 46 -13.16 -7.57 -0.75
C LEU A 46 -13.86 -8.04 0.52
N LEU A 47 -13.27 -7.72 1.68
CA LEU A 47 -13.76 -8.16 2.98
C LEU A 47 -14.43 -7.04 3.76
N VAL A 48 -13.82 -5.85 3.79
CA VAL A 48 -14.30 -4.72 4.60
C VAL A 48 -14.15 -3.41 3.84
N GLU A 49 -15.15 -2.55 3.99
CA GLU A 49 -15.15 -1.18 3.51
C GLU A 49 -15.16 -0.20 4.69
N ILE A 50 -14.21 0.73 4.68
CA ILE A 50 -14.07 1.82 5.65
C ILE A 50 -14.44 3.13 4.95
N ASP A 51 -15.07 4.05 5.68
CA ASP A 51 -15.43 5.37 5.16
C ASP A 51 -14.20 6.09 4.57
N PRO A 52 -14.17 6.34 3.24
CA PRO A 52 -13.05 6.97 2.58
C PRO A 52 -13.15 8.50 2.54
N SER A 53 -14.13 9.12 3.19
CA SER A 53 -14.42 10.56 3.09
C SER A 53 -13.18 11.43 3.26
N THR A 54 -12.39 11.20 4.31
CA THR A 54 -11.19 11.99 4.60
C THR A 54 -10.05 11.75 3.60
N GLN A 55 -9.87 10.50 3.16
CA GLN A 55 -8.85 10.12 2.18
C GLN A 55 -9.18 10.67 0.79
N LYS A 56 -10.46 10.62 0.38
CA LYS A 56 -10.94 11.23 -0.86
C LYS A 56 -10.73 12.74 -0.85
N ALA A 57 -11.06 13.42 0.24
CA ALA A 57 -10.85 14.86 0.35
C ALA A 57 -9.37 15.24 0.21
N LYS A 58 -8.46 14.46 0.80
CA LYS A 58 -7.01 14.65 0.62
C LYS A 58 -6.57 14.41 -0.83
N LEU A 59 -7.04 13.32 -1.44
CA LEU A 59 -6.73 13.00 -2.83
C LEU A 59 -7.19 14.11 -3.79
N ASP A 60 -8.41 14.63 -3.59
CA ASP A 60 -8.93 15.74 -4.40
C ASP A 60 -8.11 17.02 -4.19
N ALA A 61 -7.72 17.34 -2.95
CA ALA A 61 -6.86 18.48 -2.67
C ALA A 61 -5.49 18.36 -3.36
N ALA A 62 -4.86 17.17 -3.33
CA ALA A 62 -3.62 16.90 -4.03
C ALA A 62 -3.76 17.03 -5.56
N ARG A 63 -4.89 16.57 -6.12
CA ARG A 63 -5.19 16.73 -7.55
C ARG A 63 -5.32 18.20 -7.93
N TYR A 64 -6.03 19.00 -7.14
CA TYR A 64 -6.14 20.44 -7.37
C TYR A 64 -4.80 21.17 -7.26
N ALA A 65 -3.94 20.76 -6.32
CA ALA A 65 -2.59 21.31 -6.21
C ALA A 65 -1.77 21.08 -7.48
N ILE A 66 -1.84 19.87 -8.06
CA ILE A 66 -1.19 19.56 -9.34
C ILE A 66 -1.74 20.43 -10.47
N ASP A 67 -3.06 20.60 -10.54
CA ASP A 67 -3.67 21.40 -11.62
C ASP A 67 -3.29 22.89 -11.50
N ASN A 68 -3.16 23.42 -10.28
CA ASN A 68 -2.63 24.75 -10.05
C ASN A 68 -1.16 24.88 -10.51
N LEU A 69 -0.32 23.89 -10.21
CA LEU A 69 1.07 23.86 -10.68
C LEU A 69 1.18 23.74 -12.20
N LYS A 70 0.29 22.99 -12.85
CA LYS A 70 0.21 22.93 -14.31
C LYS A 70 -0.15 24.29 -14.92
N ALA A 71 -1.09 25.02 -14.32
CA ALA A 71 -1.45 26.36 -14.76
C ALA A 71 -0.26 27.33 -14.64
N GLN A 72 0.47 27.28 -13.52
CA GLN A 72 1.70 28.07 -13.33
C GLN A 72 2.82 27.67 -14.31
N LEU A 73 2.99 26.38 -14.58
CA LEU A 73 3.92 25.90 -15.61
C LEU A 73 3.54 26.45 -17.00
N GLN A 74 2.25 26.51 -17.31
CA GLN A 74 1.78 27.06 -18.59
C GLN A 74 2.10 28.54 -18.72
N GLU A 75 1.94 29.32 -17.65
CA GLU A 75 2.37 30.73 -17.61
C GLU A 75 3.89 30.86 -17.83
N GLN A 76 4.71 30.06 -17.14
CA GLN A 76 6.16 30.11 -17.30
C GLN A 76 6.61 29.66 -18.70
N ARG A 77 5.89 28.72 -19.34
CA ARG A 77 6.16 28.33 -20.73
C ARG A 77 5.92 29.48 -21.69
N ALA A 78 4.84 30.24 -21.53
CA ALA A 78 4.59 31.42 -22.36
C ALA A 78 5.68 32.49 -22.20
N LEU A 79 6.15 32.72 -20.97
CA LEU A 79 7.27 33.64 -20.71
C LEU A 79 8.58 33.14 -21.32
N HIS A 80 8.83 31.83 -21.27
CA HIS A 80 9.99 31.22 -21.88
C HIS A 80 9.97 31.33 -23.41
N GLU A 81 8.82 31.08 -24.04
CA GLU A 81 8.63 31.24 -25.49
C GLU A 81 8.90 32.69 -25.94
N LEU A 82 8.39 33.67 -25.18
CA LEU A 82 8.69 35.08 -25.44
C LEU A 82 10.19 35.38 -25.35
N ALA A 83 10.86 34.85 -24.33
CA ALA A 83 12.30 35.02 -24.15
C ALA A 83 13.11 34.32 -25.26
N GLU A 84 12.66 33.16 -25.75
CA GLU A 84 13.25 32.45 -26.88
C GLU A 84 13.16 33.27 -28.16
N GLN A 85 11.97 33.79 -28.48
CA GLN A 85 11.77 34.65 -29.64
C GLN A 85 12.63 35.92 -29.57
N LYS A 86 12.75 36.53 -28.39
CA LYS A 86 13.60 37.71 -28.15
C LYS A 86 15.08 37.37 -28.35
N GLN A 87 15.55 36.25 -27.78
CA GLN A 87 16.92 35.79 -27.95
C GLN A 87 17.24 35.52 -29.42
N GLN A 88 16.35 34.82 -30.13
CA GLN A 88 16.54 34.50 -31.54
C GLN A 88 16.61 35.77 -32.40
N ARG A 89 15.75 36.75 -32.12
CA ARG A 89 15.79 38.06 -32.78
C ARG A 89 17.10 38.80 -32.53
N GLN A 90 17.58 38.84 -31.28
CA GLN A 90 18.84 39.50 -30.95
C GLN A 90 20.04 38.81 -31.60
N LYS A 91 20.06 37.48 -31.68
CA LYS A 91 21.09 36.72 -32.42
C LYS A 91 21.10 37.08 -33.91
N SER A 92 19.93 37.17 -34.55
CA SER A 92 19.83 37.55 -35.97
C SER A 92 20.31 38.98 -36.22
N LEU A 93 19.97 39.93 -35.34
CA LEU A 93 20.44 41.32 -35.44
C LEU A 93 21.96 41.43 -35.22
N ALA A 94 22.52 40.64 -34.31
CA ALA A 94 23.96 40.60 -34.06
C ALA A 94 24.74 40.07 -35.26
N ALA A 95 24.21 39.05 -35.96
CA ALA A 95 24.80 38.56 -37.19
C ALA A 95 24.86 39.63 -38.29
N GLY A 96 23.91 40.58 -38.31
CA GLY A 96 23.91 41.74 -39.19
C GLY A 96 24.64 42.97 -38.65
N GLY A 97 25.32 42.89 -37.50
CA GLY A 97 26.00 44.03 -36.86
C GLY A 97 25.06 45.13 -36.34
N ALA A 98 23.77 44.84 -36.18
CA ALA A 98 22.71 45.81 -35.90
C ALA A 98 22.26 45.86 -34.42
N THR A 99 23.04 45.28 -33.50
CA THR A 99 22.76 45.29 -32.05
C THR A 99 24.05 45.26 -31.22
N ARG A 100 23.95 45.52 -29.92
CA ARG A 100 25.10 45.46 -29.00
C ARG A 100 25.27 44.06 -28.43
N ALA A 101 26.51 43.69 -28.10
CA ALA A 101 26.80 42.40 -27.45
C ALA A 101 26.07 42.26 -26.09
N GLU A 102 25.92 43.36 -25.37
CA GLU A 102 25.18 43.44 -24.10
C GLU A 102 23.71 43.03 -24.26
N ASP A 103 23.04 43.47 -25.32
CA ASP A 103 21.63 43.14 -25.59
C ASP A 103 21.44 41.64 -25.88
N VAL A 104 22.40 41.03 -26.60
CA VAL A 104 22.41 39.59 -26.86
C VAL A 104 22.63 38.81 -25.56
N GLN A 105 23.58 39.24 -24.73
CA GLN A 105 23.88 38.61 -23.45
C GLN A 105 22.71 38.71 -22.46
N ALA A 106 22.01 39.85 -22.44
CA ALA A 106 20.79 40.04 -21.66
C ALA A 106 19.68 39.08 -22.11
N ALA A 107 19.40 39.01 -23.41
CA ALA A 107 18.37 38.11 -23.95
C ALA A 107 18.72 36.63 -23.73
N GLN A 108 19.99 36.23 -23.85
CA GLN A 108 20.43 34.87 -23.53
C GLN A 108 20.28 34.54 -22.04
N SER A 109 20.55 35.50 -21.15
CA SER A 109 20.40 35.32 -19.71
C SER A 109 18.94 35.19 -19.31
N GLU A 110 18.05 35.98 -19.92
CA GLU A 110 16.60 35.89 -19.74
C GLU A 110 16.03 34.54 -20.24
N PHE A 111 16.48 34.07 -21.40
CA PHE A 111 16.13 32.73 -21.91
C PHE A 111 16.53 31.62 -20.93
N ARG A 112 17.78 31.67 -20.42
CA ARG A 112 18.25 30.67 -19.42
C ARG A 112 17.46 30.75 -18.12
N ALA A 113 17.13 31.95 -17.64
CA ALA A 113 16.37 32.14 -16.42
C ALA A 113 14.94 31.61 -16.54
N THR A 114 14.26 31.86 -17.65
CA THR A 114 12.91 31.36 -17.91
C THR A 114 12.89 29.84 -18.12
N GLN A 115 13.90 29.27 -18.79
CA GLN A 115 14.06 27.82 -18.91
C GLN A 115 14.20 27.16 -17.53
N ALA A 116 15.05 27.72 -16.66
CA ALA A 116 15.23 27.22 -15.30
C ALA A 116 13.92 27.26 -14.48
N ARG A 117 13.09 28.30 -14.66
CA ARG A 117 11.75 28.36 -14.04
C ARG A 117 10.81 27.29 -14.57
N VAL A 118 10.79 27.06 -15.89
CA VAL A 118 10.00 25.97 -16.49
C VAL A 118 10.40 24.61 -15.88
N ASP A 119 11.70 24.35 -15.76
CA ASP A 119 12.18 23.08 -15.20
C ASP A 119 11.92 22.96 -13.70
N MET A 120 12.00 24.06 -12.95
CA MET A 120 11.58 24.12 -11.54
C MET A 120 10.10 23.71 -11.37
N PHE A 121 9.19 24.27 -12.16
CA PHE A 121 7.77 23.91 -12.07
C PHE A 121 7.48 22.48 -12.52
N LYS A 122 8.21 21.96 -13.53
CA LYS A 122 8.13 20.53 -13.86
C LYS A 122 8.53 19.65 -12.67
N ALA A 123 9.61 20.00 -11.97
CA ALA A 123 10.05 19.27 -10.79
C ALA A 123 9.01 19.32 -9.66
N GLN A 124 8.41 20.48 -9.39
CA GLN A 124 7.33 20.61 -8.41
C GLN A 124 6.09 19.78 -8.77
N ILE A 125 5.73 19.69 -10.06
CA ILE A 125 4.64 18.81 -10.52
C ILE A 125 4.99 17.34 -10.24
N LEU A 126 6.23 16.91 -10.50
CA LEU A 126 6.65 15.54 -10.23
C LEU A 126 6.61 15.20 -8.73
N GLU A 127 7.02 16.15 -7.88
CA GLU A 127 6.91 16.04 -6.42
C GLU A 127 5.44 15.92 -5.98
N ALA A 128 4.56 16.81 -6.46
CA ALA A 128 3.14 16.76 -6.16
C ALA A 128 2.47 15.47 -6.66
N GLN A 129 2.89 14.94 -7.82
CA GLN A 129 2.45 13.64 -8.32
C GLN A 129 2.92 12.48 -7.42
N ALA A 130 4.11 12.58 -6.82
CA ALA A 130 4.56 11.58 -5.85
C ALA A 130 3.70 11.61 -4.58
N ALA A 131 3.35 12.80 -4.08
CA ALA A 131 2.41 12.95 -2.98
C ALA A 131 1.02 12.37 -3.33
N LEU A 132 0.50 12.65 -4.53
CA LEU A 132 -0.78 12.10 -4.99
C LEU A 132 -0.80 10.57 -4.96
N ARG A 133 0.28 9.90 -5.44
CA ARG A 133 0.37 8.43 -5.39
C ARG A 133 0.33 7.89 -3.96
N SER A 134 0.90 8.62 -2.99
CA SER A 134 0.80 8.24 -1.58
C SER A 134 -0.63 8.36 -1.07
N ASP A 135 -1.36 9.41 -1.45
CA ASP A 135 -2.76 9.59 -1.07
C ASP A 135 -3.69 8.57 -1.74
N GLU A 136 -3.39 8.17 -2.99
CA GLU A 136 -4.09 7.08 -3.68
C GLU A 136 -3.91 5.73 -2.96
N ALA A 137 -2.69 5.43 -2.50
CA ALA A 137 -2.42 4.24 -1.71
C ALA A 137 -3.17 4.28 -0.37
N ALA A 138 -3.18 5.43 0.30
CA ALA A 138 -3.94 5.64 1.55
C ALA A 138 -5.44 5.45 1.36
N LEU A 139 -6.00 5.90 0.24
CA LEU A 139 -7.38 5.61 -0.15
C LEU A 139 -7.60 4.12 -0.44
N GLY A 140 -6.62 3.44 -1.04
CA GLY A 140 -6.66 1.99 -1.25
C GLY A 140 -6.81 1.20 0.06
N TYR A 141 -6.16 1.66 1.14
CA TYR A 141 -6.24 1.02 2.45
C TYR A 141 -7.62 1.13 3.13
N THR A 142 -8.55 1.94 2.60
CA THR A 142 -9.94 1.98 3.11
C THR A 142 -10.75 0.76 2.65
N ARG A 143 -10.23 -0.02 1.70
CA ARG A 143 -10.78 -1.30 1.26
C ARG A 143 -9.84 -2.41 1.65
N ILE A 144 -10.34 -3.36 2.43
CA ILE A 144 -9.52 -4.44 2.96
C ILE A 144 -9.83 -5.69 2.17
N PHE A 145 -8.80 -6.23 1.55
CA PHE A 145 -8.87 -7.42 0.73
C PHE A 145 -8.26 -8.62 1.44
N ALA A 146 -8.68 -9.82 1.07
CA ALA A 146 -8.09 -11.06 1.58
C ALA A 146 -6.65 -11.22 1.09
N PRO A 147 -5.64 -11.28 1.98
CA PRO A 147 -4.24 -11.50 1.59
C PRO A 147 -3.94 -12.96 1.21
N MET A 148 -4.86 -13.89 1.45
CA MET A 148 -4.72 -15.29 1.07
C MET A 148 -6.09 -15.96 0.95
N SER A 149 -6.18 -17.00 0.12
CA SER A 149 -7.34 -17.89 0.10
C SER A 149 -7.39 -18.77 1.34
N GLY A 150 -8.58 -18.87 1.96
CA GLY A 150 -8.81 -19.65 3.17
C GLY A 150 -10.24 -19.49 3.70
N THR A 151 -10.44 -19.87 4.95
CA THR A 151 -11.71 -19.72 5.66
C THR A 151 -11.57 -18.64 6.73
N VAL A 152 -12.58 -17.78 6.86
CA VAL A 152 -12.65 -16.78 7.93
C VAL A 152 -12.95 -17.50 9.24
N VAL A 153 -12.01 -17.48 10.18
CA VAL A 153 -12.12 -18.20 11.46
C VAL A 153 -12.49 -17.28 12.63
N ALA A 154 -12.26 -15.98 12.49
CA ALA A 154 -12.66 -14.98 13.48
C ALA A 154 -12.99 -13.65 12.79
N LEU A 155 -13.95 -12.93 13.35
CA LEU A 155 -14.35 -11.58 12.95
C LEU A 155 -14.54 -10.76 14.24
N ASP A 156 -13.57 -9.91 14.56
CA ASP A 156 -13.53 -9.12 15.79
C ASP A 156 -14.15 -7.73 15.60
N ALA A 157 -14.17 -7.24 14.36
CA ALA A 157 -14.73 -5.94 14.02
C ALA A 157 -16.24 -5.99 13.76
N ARG A 158 -16.92 -4.85 13.97
CA ARG A 158 -18.36 -4.70 13.71
C ARG A 158 -18.64 -3.56 12.74
N GLU A 159 -19.67 -3.71 11.91
CA GLU A 159 -20.18 -2.61 11.11
C GLU A 159 -20.57 -1.43 12.01
N GLY A 160 -20.22 -0.21 11.59
CA GLY A 160 -20.41 1.01 12.36
C GLY A 160 -19.32 1.30 13.41
N GLN A 161 -18.39 0.37 13.68
CA GLN A 161 -17.26 0.61 14.58
C GLN A 161 -16.26 1.58 13.97
N THR A 162 -15.74 2.51 14.78
CA THR A 162 -14.66 3.42 14.38
C THR A 162 -13.31 2.80 14.68
N LEU A 163 -12.46 2.71 13.67
CA LEU A 163 -11.09 2.23 13.77
C LEU A 163 -10.11 3.42 13.87
N ASN A 164 -9.13 3.29 14.76
CA ASN A 164 -7.99 4.20 14.83
C ASN A 164 -6.70 3.40 14.61
N ALA A 165 -6.16 3.48 13.39
CA ALA A 165 -4.93 2.79 13.01
C ALA A 165 -3.64 3.54 13.38
N GLN A 166 -3.74 4.75 13.96
CA GLN A 166 -2.55 5.58 14.27
C GLN A 166 -1.81 5.13 15.54
N GLN A 167 -2.52 4.51 16.50
CA GLN A 167 -1.92 4.07 17.76
C GLN A 167 -1.54 2.58 17.71
N GLN A 168 -2.43 1.74 17.18
CA GLN A 168 -2.25 0.30 17.03
C GLN A 168 -3.03 -0.16 15.80
N THR A 169 -2.52 -1.16 15.08
CA THR A 169 -3.25 -1.78 13.96
C THR A 169 -4.41 -2.62 14.52
N PRO A 170 -5.68 -2.20 14.34
CA PRO A 170 -6.80 -2.98 14.85
C PRO A 170 -6.93 -4.27 14.05
N LEU A 171 -7.08 -5.39 14.76
CA LEU A 171 -7.44 -6.67 14.16
C LEU A 171 -8.92 -6.62 13.74
N ILE A 172 -9.21 -7.04 12.51
CA ILE A 172 -10.56 -7.06 11.96
C ILE A 172 -11.06 -8.49 11.86
N LEU A 173 -10.27 -9.34 11.22
CA LEU A 173 -10.63 -10.74 11.00
C LEU A 173 -9.38 -11.60 10.85
N ARG A 174 -9.56 -12.91 11.01
CA ARG A 174 -8.51 -13.91 10.80
C ARG A 174 -8.92 -14.87 9.70
N ILE A 175 -8.03 -15.10 8.74
CA ILE A 175 -8.19 -16.08 7.67
C ILE A 175 -7.23 -17.23 7.91
N ALA A 176 -7.71 -18.47 7.83
CA ALA A 176 -6.88 -19.65 8.03
C ALA A 176 -7.12 -20.70 6.93
N ARG A 177 -6.07 -21.45 6.57
CA ARG A 177 -6.21 -22.67 5.77
C ARG A 177 -6.48 -23.85 6.69
N LEU A 178 -7.72 -24.32 6.66
CA LEU A 178 -8.19 -25.48 7.44
C LEU A 178 -7.78 -26.82 6.82
N SER A 179 -7.12 -26.82 5.66
CA SER A 179 -6.53 -28.02 5.06
C SER A 179 -5.23 -27.70 4.33
N PRO A 180 -4.10 -28.36 4.65
CA PRO A 180 -3.94 -29.32 5.75
C PRO A 180 -3.85 -28.64 7.13
N MET A 181 -4.22 -29.33 8.20
CA MET A 181 -3.99 -28.91 9.60
C MET A 181 -2.76 -29.60 10.18
N THR A 182 -2.18 -28.99 11.22
CA THR A 182 -1.03 -29.52 11.95
C THR A 182 -1.42 -29.78 13.41
N VAL A 183 -1.13 -30.99 13.90
CA VAL A 183 -1.27 -31.32 15.33
C VAL A 183 0.04 -30.96 16.03
N TRP A 184 -0.03 -30.07 17.02
CA TRP A 184 1.07 -29.75 17.92
C TRP A 184 0.90 -30.54 19.19
N ALA A 185 1.73 -31.56 19.40
CA ALA A 185 1.68 -32.43 20.57
C ALA A 185 2.81 -32.10 21.56
N GLU A 186 2.45 -31.97 22.83
CA GLU A 186 3.37 -31.73 23.95
C GLU A 186 3.84 -33.08 24.49
N VAL A 187 5.08 -33.44 24.16
CA VAL A 187 5.72 -34.67 24.62
C VAL A 187 6.49 -34.38 25.91
N SER A 188 6.32 -35.25 26.91
CA SER A 188 7.07 -35.17 28.17
C SER A 188 8.59 -35.28 27.93
N GLU A 189 9.38 -34.51 28.69
CA GLU A 189 10.85 -34.56 28.63
C GLU A 189 11.40 -35.97 28.90
N ALA A 190 10.72 -36.77 29.74
CA ALA A 190 11.10 -38.15 29.99
C ALA A 190 11.02 -39.04 28.73
N ASP A 191 10.14 -38.69 27.79
CA ASP A 191 9.83 -39.49 26.61
C ASP A 191 10.45 -38.92 25.31
N ILE A 192 10.96 -37.69 25.32
CA ILE A 192 11.49 -37.01 24.12
C ILE A 192 12.65 -37.78 23.47
N GLY A 193 13.45 -38.50 24.26
CA GLY A 193 14.56 -39.33 23.77
C GLY A 193 14.13 -40.49 22.87
N HIS A 194 12.85 -40.88 22.92
CA HIS A 194 12.29 -41.95 22.12
C HIS A 194 11.62 -41.45 20.82
N VAL A 195 11.42 -40.14 20.65
CA VAL A 195 10.70 -39.56 19.49
C VAL A 195 11.68 -39.14 18.39
N LYS A 196 11.40 -39.52 17.14
CA LYS A 196 12.23 -39.19 15.96
C LYS A 196 11.39 -38.74 14.77
N PRO A 197 11.92 -37.87 13.88
CA PRO A 197 11.24 -37.53 12.63
C PRO A 197 10.93 -38.78 11.80
N GLY A 198 9.73 -38.83 11.20
CA GLY A 198 9.29 -39.94 10.35
C GLY A 198 8.58 -41.09 11.08
N MET A 199 8.44 -41.02 12.40
CA MET A 199 7.61 -41.97 13.15
C MET A 199 6.14 -41.87 12.73
N THR A 200 5.48 -43.02 12.62
CA THR A 200 4.04 -43.09 12.37
C THR A 200 3.29 -42.63 13.61
N VAL A 201 2.38 -41.69 13.43
CA VAL A 201 1.58 -41.11 14.52
C VAL A 201 0.10 -41.29 14.19
N TYR A 202 -0.68 -41.61 15.21
CA TYR A 202 -2.13 -41.59 15.17
C TYR A 202 -2.62 -40.66 16.25
N PHE A 203 -3.68 -39.92 15.98
CA PHE A 203 -4.33 -39.07 16.96
C PHE A 203 -5.84 -39.27 16.88
N THR A 204 -6.52 -39.00 17.99
CA THR A 204 -7.98 -38.93 18.06
C THR A 204 -8.36 -37.58 18.63
N THR A 205 -9.48 -37.02 18.21
CA THR A 205 -10.06 -35.86 18.86
C THR A 205 -10.81 -36.31 20.12
N LEU A 206 -10.76 -35.50 21.18
CA LEU A 206 -11.66 -35.66 22.31
C LEU A 206 -13.07 -35.27 21.83
N SER A 207 -13.94 -36.25 21.65
CA SER A 207 -15.37 -36.08 21.36
C SER A 207 -16.16 -35.81 22.63
#